data_AF-A0A8J9ZJ11-F1
#
_entry.id   AF-A0A8J9ZJ11-F1
#
_cell.length_a   1.000
_cell.length_b   1.000
_cell.length_c   1.000
_cell.angle_alpha   90.00
_cell.angle_beta   90.00
_cell.angle_gamma   90.00
#
_symmetry.space_group_name_H-M   'P 1'
#
loop_
_entity.id
_entity.type
_entity.pdbx_description
1 polymer ?
#
loop_
_entity_poly.entity_id
_entity_poly.type
_entity_poly.pdbx_seq_one_letter_code
_entity_poly.pdbx_strand_id
1 'polypeptide(L)'
;MYQSSARSEVHCGIYYAVCSFHFRYRKVVVRTMSSAYDTVQKGSLKLKGPENGGIKKKKKKKKEKRRMLEQITSKEATSEEGVERSKKPDMRTPAQRKFAQVQERRQMERVLNKAALTHKQRVESFNAHLDRLTEHYDIPKVSWTK
;
A
#
# COMPACT_ATOMS: atom_id res chain seq x y z
N MET A 1 8.60 -62.06 2.50
CA MET A 1 7.91 -63.11 1.73
C MET A 1 6.43 -62.92 1.91
N TYR A 2 5.69 -62.73 0.80
CA TYR A 2 4.26 -63.01 0.55
C TYR A 2 3.24 -62.69 1.68
N GLN A 3 2.15 -61.95 1.46
CA GLN A 3 1.28 -62.02 0.29
C GLN A 3 0.29 -60.84 0.27
N SER A 4 0.07 -60.30 -0.92
CA SER A 4 -1.03 -59.42 -1.28
C SER A 4 -2.39 -60.11 -1.12
N SER A 5 -3.44 -59.38 -0.75
CA SER A 5 -4.75 -59.58 -1.40
C SER A 5 -5.63 -58.34 -1.28
N ALA A 6 -6.17 -57.93 -2.42
CA ALA A 6 -7.09 -56.84 -2.59
C ALA A 6 -8.46 -57.39 -3.02
N ARG A 7 -9.51 -56.60 -2.72
CA ARG A 7 -10.87 -56.61 -3.30
C ARG A 7 -11.89 -57.63 -2.79
N SER A 8 -12.95 -57.07 -2.19
CA SER A 8 -14.36 -57.41 -2.44
C SER A 8 -15.18 -56.16 -2.06
N GLU A 9 -15.58 -55.33 -3.02
CA GLU A 9 -16.89 -55.39 -3.69
C GLU A 9 -18.05 -54.84 -2.83
N VAL A 10 -18.37 -53.58 -3.13
CA VAL A 10 -19.72 -53.00 -3.31
C VAL A 10 -20.93 -53.74 -2.70
N HIS A 11 -21.54 -53.15 -1.67
CA HIS A 11 -22.96 -53.34 -1.35
C HIS A 11 -23.56 -51.95 -1.04
N CYS A 12 -24.21 -51.36 -2.04
CA CYS A 12 -25.67 -51.35 -2.18
C CYS A 12 -26.32 -50.29 -1.28
N GLY A 13 -26.63 -49.14 -1.88
CA GLY A 13 -27.44 -48.11 -1.25
C GLY A 13 -28.90 -48.52 -1.08
N ILE A 14 -29.66 -47.55 -0.57
CA ILE A 14 -31.10 -47.52 -0.33
C ILE A 14 -31.50 -48.02 1.06
N TYR A 15 -31.58 -47.12 2.06
CA TYR A 15 -32.63 -47.20 3.07
C TYR A 15 -33.03 -45.79 3.55
N TYR A 16 -34.10 -45.30 2.93
CA TYR A 16 -35.20 -44.44 3.40
C TYR A 16 -34.96 -43.14 4.20
N ALA A 17 -35.63 -42.12 3.68
CA ALA A 17 -35.85 -40.79 4.23
C ALA A 17 -36.86 -40.76 5.40
N VAL A 18 -36.94 -39.58 6.01
CA VAL A 18 -37.97 -39.01 6.91
C VAL A 18 -37.67 -39.10 8.41
N CYS A 19 -37.11 -38.02 8.95
CA CYS A 19 -37.45 -37.56 10.30
C CYS A 19 -37.48 -36.03 10.34
N SER A 20 -38.69 -35.49 10.20
CA SER A 20 -39.00 -34.08 10.41
C SER A 20 -38.94 -33.75 11.91
N PHE A 21 -38.16 -32.76 12.32
CA PHE A 21 -38.41 -32.08 13.59
C PHE A 21 -38.11 -30.59 13.50
N HIS A 22 -39.12 -29.81 13.90
CA HIS A 22 -39.16 -28.37 13.99
C HIS A 22 -37.96 -27.80 14.77
N PHE A 23 -37.21 -26.89 14.16
CA PHE A 23 -36.57 -25.81 14.91
C PHE A 23 -36.87 -24.47 14.26
N ARG A 24 -37.95 -23.86 14.73
CA ARG A 24 -38.43 -22.53 14.35
C ARG A 24 -37.54 -21.49 15.04
N TYR A 25 -36.36 -21.23 14.48
CA TYR A 25 -35.54 -20.11 14.93
C TYR A 25 -36.27 -18.80 14.63
N ARG A 26 -36.75 -18.17 15.71
CA ARG A 26 -37.24 -16.80 15.80
C ARG A 26 -36.27 -15.87 15.07
N LYS A 27 -36.64 -15.42 13.86
CA LYS A 27 -35.91 -14.38 13.11
C LYS A 27 -35.88 -13.12 13.96
N VAL A 28 -34.76 -12.90 14.65
CA VAL A 28 -34.43 -11.59 15.21
C VAL A 28 -34.30 -10.67 13.99
N VAL A 29 -35.28 -9.78 13.83
CA VAL A 29 -35.20 -8.69 12.85
C VAL A 29 -34.16 -7.72 13.39
N VAL A 30 -32.89 -7.98 13.09
CA VAL A 30 -31.85 -6.97 13.18
C VAL A 30 -32.19 -5.91 12.14
N ARG A 31 -32.62 -4.74 12.64
CA ARG A 31 -32.80 -3.53 11.84
C ARG A 31 -31.43 -3.14 11.28
N THR A 32 -31.13 -3.58 10.06
CA THR A 32 -29.93 -3.18 9.33
C THR A 32 -30.03 -1.69 9.06
N MET A 33 -29.23 -0.88 9.76
CA MET A 33 -28.93 0.48 9.32
C MET A 33 -28.33 0.36 7.91
N SER A 34 -28.94 1.00 6.91
CA SER A 34 -28.41 1.00 5.55
C SER A 34 -26.98 1.51 5.59
N SER A 35 -26.02 0.63 5.32
CA SER A 35 -24.61 0.97 5.34
C SER A 35 -24.34 1.94 4.20
N ALA A 36 -23.55 2.98 4.44
CA ALA A 36 -23.13 3.97 3.43
C ALA A 36 -22.44 3.35 2.19
N TYR A 37 -22.24 2.03 2.19
CA TYR A 37 -21.60 1.23 1.16
C TYR A 37 -22.55 0.33 0.36
N ASP A 38 -23.87 0.36 0.60
CA ASP A 38 -24.82 -0.44 -0.18
C ASP A 38 -24.98 0.04 -1.63
N THR A 39 -24.78 1.35 -1.87
CA THR A 39 -24.86 1.96 -3.21
C THR A 39 -23.53 1.91 -3.98
N VAL A 40 -22.44 1.47 -3.35
CA VAL A 40 -21.12 1.43 -3.99
C VAL A 40 -21.04 0.24 -4.93
N GLN A 41 -20.59 0.47 -6.17
CA GLN A 41 -20.38 -0.60 -7.15
C GLN A 41 -19.33 -1.59 -6.63
N LYS A 42 -19.76 -2.76 -6.14
CA LYS A 42 -18.91 -3.84 -5.58
C LYS A 42 -18.14 -4.64 -6.65
N GLY A 43 -17.83 -4.02 -7.78
CA GLY A 43 -17.12 -4.64 -8.90
C GLY A 43 -15.62 -4.32 -8.89
N SER A 44 -14.80 -5.25 -9.40
CA SER A 44 -13.37 -5.01 -9.62
C SER A 44 -13.16 -3.83 -10.58
N LEU A 45 -12.42 -2.81 -10.14
CA LEU A 45 -12.11 -1.60 -10.91
C LEU A 45 -11.35 -1.97 -12.20
N LYS A 46 -12.05 -1.94 -13.34
CA LYS A 46 -11.44 -2.13 -14.66
C LYS A 46 -10.83 -0.82 -15.13
N LEU A 47 -9.55 -0.61 -14.81
CA LEU A 47 -8.78 0.48 -15.38
C LEU A 47 -8.57 0.22 -16.88
N LYS A 48 -8.85 1.21 -17.72
CA LYS A 48 -8.53 1.18 -19.15
C LYS A 48 -7.02 1.37 -19.33
N GLY A 49 -6.23 0.39 -18.89
CA GLY A 49 -4.81 0.28 -19.21
C GLY A 49 -4.63 -0.28 -20.62
N PRO A 50 -3.46 -0.07 -21.27
CA PRO A 50 -3.21 -0.62 -22.59
C PRO A 50 -3.41 -2.13 -22.53
N GLU A 51 -4.19 -2.61 -23.50
CA GLU A 51 -4.63 -3.99 -23.66
C GLU A 51 -3.53 -4.99 -23.26
N ASN A 52 -3.93 -6.03 -22.51
CA ASN A 52 -3.17 -7.24 -22.15
C ASN A 52 -2.54 -7.27 -20.74
N GLY A 53 -3.39 -7.56 -19.74
CA GLY A 53 -3.02 -8.04 -18.40
C GLY A 53 -2.59 -9.52 -18.38
N GLY A 54 -1.64 -9.90 -19.24
CA GLY A 54 -1.03 -11.23 -19.26
C GLY A 54 0.45 -11.17 -18.87
N ILE A 55 0.94 -12.18 -18.15
CA ILE A 55 2.37 -12.32 -17.77
C ILE A 55 3.24 -12.19 -19.02
N LYS A 56 3.99 -11.09 -19.12
CA LYS A 56 4.76 -10.73 -20.32
C LYS A 56 6.04 -11.57 -20.42
N LYS A 57 6.17 -12.36 -21.50
CA LYS A 57 7.40 -13.09 -21.88
C LYS A 57 8.64 -12.19 -21.79
N LYS A 58 9.79 -12.75 -21.38
CA LYS A 58 11.07 -12.05 -21.08
C LYS A 58 11.49 -11.00 -22.13
N LYS A 59 11.24 -11.24 -23.43
CA LYS A 59 11.50 -10.29 -24.53
C LYS A 59 10.64 -9.02 -24.46
N LYS A 60 9.37 -9.12 -24.08
CA LYS A 60 8.44 -7.98 -23.94
C LYS A 60 8.77 -7.15 -22.69
N LYS A 61 9.20 -7.79 -21.59
CA LYS A 61 9.72 -7.10 -20.39
C LYS A 61 11.00 -6.30 -20.67
N LYS A 62 11.93 -6.83 -21.48
CA LYS A 62 13.14 -6.10 -21.92
C LYS A 62 12.78 -4.87 -22.79
N LYS A 63 11.81 -5.01 -23.70
CA LYS A 63 11.31 -3.90 -24.54
C LYS A 63 10.64 -2.80 -23.70
N GLU A 64 9.89 -3.18 -22.67
CA GLU A 64 9.25 -2.25 -21.73
C GLU A 64 10.27 -1.54 -20.83
N LYS A 65 11.28 -2.25 -20.32
CA LYS A 65 12.39 -1.63 -19.57
C LYS A 65 13.17 -0.63 -20.42
N ARG A 66 13.37 -0.91 -21.72
CA ARG A 66 14.03 0.03 -22.64
C ARG A 66 13.18 1.29 -22.89
N ARG A 67 11.86 1.12 -23.06
CA ARG A 67 10.91 2.24 -23.20
C ARG A 67 10.81 3.10 -21.93
N MET A 68 10.86 2.48 -20.75
CA MET A 68 10.93 3.19 -19.47
C MET A 68 12.25 3.96 -19.35
N LEU A 69 13.37 3.37 -19.77
CA LEU A 69 14.66 4.06 -19.79
C LEU A 69 14.65 5.26 -20.74
N GLU A 70 14.11 5.09 -21.95
CA GLU A 70 13.93 6.15 -22.95
C GLU A 70 13.01 7.26 -22.43
N GLN A 71 11.94 6.93 -21.68
CA GLN A 71 11.06 7.93 -21.05
C GLN A 71 11.73 8.69 -19.90
N ILE A 72 12.64 8.05 -19.15
CA ILE A 72 13.39 8.70 -18.07
C ILE A 72 14.44 9.64 -18.69
N THR A 73 15.17 9.19 -19.71
CA THR A 73 16.15 10.02 -20.42
C THR A 73 15.50 11.18 -21.16
N SER A 74 14.33 11.00 -21.77
CA SER A 74 13.58 12.13 -22.35
C SER A 74 13.07 13.11 -21.30
N LYS A 75 12.78 12.65 -20.08
CA LYS A 75 12.35 13.51 -18.97
C LYS A 75 13.52 14.26 -18.33
N GLU A 76 14.70 13.64 -18.24
CA GLU A 76 15.94 14.30 -17.83
C GLU A 76 16.38 15.36 -18.86
N ALA A 77 16.27 15.08 -20.16
CA ALA A 77 16.50 16.08 -21.21
C ALA A 77 15.54 17.28 -21.09
N THR A 78 14.26 17.06 -20.78
CA THR A 78 13.33 18.17 -20.48
C THR A 78 13.56 18.84 -19.11
N SER A 79 14.39 18.26 -18.23
CA SER A 79 14.79 18.87 -16.96
C SER A 79 16.08 19.69 -17.09
N GLU A 80 16.93 19.37 -18.06
CA GLU A 80 18.04 20.22 -18.51
C GLU A 80 17.54 21.38 -19.40
N GLU A 81 16.37 21.23 -20.03
CA GLU A 81 15.59 22.34 -20.63
C GLU A 81 14.87 23.22 -19.59
N GLY A 82 15.23 23.13 -18.31
CA GLY A 82 14.80 24.09 -17.28
C GLY A 82 15.51 25.46 -17.39
N VAL A 83 16.59 25.56 -18.17
CA VAL A 83 17.42 26.78 -18.27
C VAL A 83 16.90 27.77 -19.32
N GLU A 84 15.97 27.36 -20.19
CA GLU A 84 15.41 28.22 -21.24
C GLU A 84 13.94 28.61 -21.02
N ARG A 85 13.48 28.60 -19.76
CA ARG A 85 12.22 29.27 -19.43
C ARG A 85 12.45 30.78 -19.52
N SER A 86 12.24 31.32 -20.73
CA SER A 86 12.06 32.73 -21.11
C SER A 86 12.52 33.71 -20.03
N LYS A 87 13.61 34.44 -20.29
CA LYS A 87 14.13 35.55 -19.45
C LYS A 87 13.10 36.67 -19.32
N LYS A 88 11.96 36.41 -18.68
CA LYS A 88 11.09 37.42 -18.13
C LYS A 88 11.90 38.06 -17.02
N PRO A 89 12.02 39.40 -16.99
CA PRO A 89 12.67 40.06 -15.86
C PRO A 89 12.01 39.56 -14.57
N ASP A 90 12.82 39.23 -13.57
CA ASP A 90 12.31 38.76 -12.29
C ASP A 90 11.52 39.89 -11.63
N MET A 91 10.19 39.89 -11.83
CA MET A 91 9.26 40.88 -11.28
C MET A 91 9.08 40.73 -9.75
N ARG A 92 9.82 39.83 -9.10
CA ARG A 92 9.75 39.61 -7.66
C ARG A 92 10.27 40.82 -6.89
N THR A 93 9.61 41.10 -5.78
CA THR A 93 10.07 42.10 -4.81
C THR A 93 11.39 41.64 -4.15
N PRO A 94 12.21 42.57 -3.62
CA PRO A 94 13.46 42.20 -2.95
C PRO A 94 13.24 41.23 -1.77
N ALA A 95 12.11 41.34 -1.07
CA ALA A 95 11.71 40.41 -0.01
C ALA A 95 11.45 39.00 -0.54
N GLN A 96 10.74 38.88 -1.67
CA GLN A 96 10.47 37.59 -2.32
C GLN A 96 11.75 36.92 -2.82
N ARG A 97 12.71 37.69 -3.36
CA ARG A 97 14.02 37.18 -3.77
C ARG A 97 14.81 36.58 -2.60
N LYS A 98 14.88 37.31 -1.47
CA LYS A 98 15.53 36.80 -0.25
C LYS A 98 14.86 35.53 0.27
N PHE A 99 13.52 35.49 0.28
CA PHE A 99 12.79 34.30 0.70
C PHE A 99 13.10 33.09 -0.20
N ALA A 100 13.13 33.28 -1.52
CA ALA A 100 13.48 32.23 -2.47
C ALA A 100 14.89 31.67 -2.22
N GLN A 101 15.89 32.54 -2.02
CA GLN A 101 17.26 32.13 -1.69
C GLN A 101 17.32 31.31 -0.39
N VAL A 102 16.59 31.73 0.64
CA VAL A 102 16.51 30.99 1.92
C VAL A 102 15.82 29.63 1.73
N GLN A 103 14.76 29.56 0.93
CA GLN A 103 14.08 28.31 0.61
C GLN A 103 15.00 27.36 -0.17
N GLU A 104 15.72 27.86 -1.17
CA GLU A 104 16.69 27.09 -1.95
C GLU A 104 17.78 26.53 -1.05
N ARG A 105 18.34 27.34 -0.15
CA ARG A 105 19.29 26.89 0.87
C ARG A 105 18.75 25.74 1.72
N ARG A 106 17.56 25.93 2.31
CA ARG A 106 16.92 24.90 3.15
C ARG A 106 16.56 23.65 2.36
N GLN A 107 16.19 23.81 1.09
CA GLN A 107 15.86 22.70 0.21
C GLN A 107 17.10 21.84 -0.06
N MET A 108 18.25 22.47 -0.35
CA MET A 108 19.52 21.74 -0.51
C MET A 108 19.85 20.95 0.76
N GLU A 109 19.76 21.57 1.93
CA GLU A 109 19.99 20.91 3.23
C GLU A 109 19.03 19.72 3.44
N ARG A 110 17.73 19.87 3.13
CA ARG A 110 16.74 18.79 3.22
C ARG A 110 17.03 17.65 2.25
N VAL A 111 17.45 17.97 1.04
CA VAL A 111 17.78 16.97 0.01
C VAL A 111 18.98 16.16 0.46
N LEU A 112 20.05 16.82 0.93
CA LEU A 112 21.23 16.15 1.49
C LEU A 112 20.87 15.25 2.67
N ASN A 113 20.11 15.75 3.64
CA ASN A 113 19.71 14.97 4.82
C ASN A 113 18.83 13.76 4.47
N LYS A 114 17.91 13.90 3.52
CA LYS A 114 17.08 12.78 3.05
C LYS A 114 17.88 11.75 2.25
N ALA A 115 18.89 12.20 1.49
CA ALA A 115 19.76 11.33 0.73
C ALA A 115 20.75 10.57 1.62
N ALA A 116 21.18 11.18 2.73
CA ALA A 116 22.14 10.59 3.67
C ALA A 116 21.62 9.31 4.34
N LEU A 117 20.32 9.23 4.63
CA LEU A 117 19.73 8.10 5.35
C LEU A 117 18.89 7.22 4.43
N THR A 118 19.22 5.93 4.40
CA THR A 118 18.38 4.94 3.73
C THR A 118 17.03 4.78 4.46
N HIS A 119 16.00 4.29 3.76
CA HIS A 119 14.69 4.07 4.40
C HIS A 119 14.78 3.10 5.59
N LYS A 120 15.59 2.05 5.47
CA LYS A 120 15.81 1.06 6.54
C LYS A 120 16.40 1.72 7.78
N GLN A 121 17.46 2.51 7.63
CA GLN A 121 18.07 3.26 8.74
C GLN A 121 17.08 4.25 9.38
N ARG A 122 16.21 4.90 8.59
CA ARG A 122 15.15 5.75 9.13
C ARG A 122 14.16 4.96 9.99
N VAL A 123 13.74 3.79 9.54
CA VAL A 123 12.86 2.89 10.30
C VAL A 123 13.55 2.38 11.57
N GLU A 124 14.82 1.97 11.48
CA GLU A 124 15.61 1.53 12.64
C GLU A 124 15.77 2.65 13.68
N SER A 125 16.11 3.87 13.24
CA SER A 125 16.23 5.03 14.14
C SER A 125 14.90 5.40 14.80
N PHE A 126 13.78 5.25 14.07
CA PHE A 126 12.44 5.50 14.58
C PHE A 126 12.04 4.44 15.61
N ASN A 127 12.29 3.16 15.33
CA ASN A 127 12.01 2.09 16.27
C ASN A 127 12.85 2.23 17.55
N ALA A 128 14.15 2.53 17.42
CA ALA A 128 15.01 2.81 18.57
C ALA A 128 14.52 4.01 19.41
N HIS A 129 13.93 5.02 18.76
CA HIS A 129 13.32 6.15 19.46
C HIS A 129 12.06 5.73 20.24
N LEU A 130 11.20 4.91 19.63
CA LEU A 130 9.99 4.38 20.28
C LEU A 130 10.34 3.46 21.45
N ASP A 131 11.36 2.62 21.32
CA ASP A 131 11.82 1.72 22.40
C ASP A 131 12.32 2.49 23.62
N ARG A 132 12.92 3.68 23.38
CA ARG A 132 13.38 4.58 24.46
C ARG A 132 12.22 5.37 25.07
N LEU A 133 11.12 5.55 24.35
CA LEU A 133 10.03 6.41 24.77
C LEU A 133 9.31 5.76 25.97
N THR A 134 9.07 6.53 27.02
CA THR A 134 8.38 6.02 28.21
C THR A 134 6.93 5.74 27.86
N GLU A 135 6.45 4.54 28.18
CA GLU A 135 5.05 4.16 27.98
C GLU A 135 4.09 5.06 28.80
N HIS A 136 4.50 5.42 30.01
CA HIS A 136 3.72 6.23 30.93
C HIS A 136 4.31 7.65 31.01
N TYR A 137 3.48 8.64 30.71
CA TYR A 137 3.84 10.06 30.76
C TYR A 137 3.42 10.77 32.05
N ASP A 138 2.70 10.07 32.93
CA ASP A 138 2.25 10.59 34.23
C ASP A 138 3.09 10.04 35.38
N ILE A 139 3.26 10.88 36.39
CA ILE A 139 3.95 10.50 37.62
C ILE A 139 3.03 9.52 38.37
N PRO A 140 3.52 8.31 38.71
CA PRO A 140 2.72 7.37 39.45
C PRO A 140 2.27 7.99 40.78
N LYS A 141 1.00 7.80 41.11
CA LYS A 141 0.41 8.39 42.32
C LYS A 141 1.07 7.78 43.55
N VAL A 142 1.71 8.61 44.36
CA VAL A 142 2.32 8.18 45.62
C VAL A 142 1.23 8.08 46.68
N SER A 143 0.75 6.87 46.97
CA SER A 143 -0.06 6.60 48.16
C SER A 143 0.84 6.19 49.32
N TRP A 144 0.57 6.72 50.52
CA TRP A 144 1.17 6.26 51.78
C TRP A 144 0.49 4.97 52.25
N THR A 145 0.60 3.89 51.50
CA THR A 145 0.18 2.54 51.92
C THR A 145 0.76 1.50 50.96
N LYS A 146 1.12 0.33 51.52
CA LYS A 146 1.77 -0.79 50.83
C LYS A 146 0.77 -1.75 50.21
#